data_AF-A0A932NS50-F1
#
_entry.id   AF-A0A932NS50-F1
#
_cell.length_a   1.000
_cell.length_b   1.000
_cell.length_c   1.000
_cell.angle_alpha   90.00
_cell.angle_beta   90.00
_cell.angle_gamma   90.00
#
_symmetry.space_group_name_H-M   'P 1'
#
loop_
_entity.id
_entity.type
_entity.pdbx_description
1 polymer ?
#
loop_
_entity_poly.entity_id
_entity_poly.type
_entity_poly.pdbx_seq_one_letter_code
_entity_poly.pdbx_strand_id
1 'polypeptide(L)'
;MATIGFARDDFEVFGIPTFAERMQALKDHIRPKLIALGAQLQPALNKLAKSEVFPHVAKHARRTVNPPPETWVAFGPSARGYKKCGYLGLVISRGGLHTRIVVKDEADDRPQMANTLLARSNALTKVLGKLELARYDRWDFAGLPDLVKPSADFWQGVAEALTKKTGGLDVGFGWSVDRAVQLTEKHLLAAFEALLPLYEVTRA
;
A
#
# COMPACT_ATOMS: atom_id res chain seq x y z
N MET A 1 15.73 17.66 7.57
CA MET A 1 14.34 17.47 7.09
C MET A 1 13.56 16.76 8.18
N ALA A 2 12.30 17.14 8.42
CA ALA A 2 11.46 16.45 9.40
C ALA A 2 11.16 15.01 8.94
N THR A 3 11.18 14.06 9.86
CA THR A 3 10.76 12.68 9.59
C THR A 3 9.23 12.60 9.56
N ILE A 4 8.69 11.48 9.07
CA ILE A 4 7.24 11.24 8.94
C ILE A 4 6.52 11.01 10.28
N GLY A 5 7.23 11.01 11.41
CA GLY A 5 6.63 11.00 12.75
C GLY A 5 6.27 9.62 13.33
N PHE A 6 6.62 8.52 12.66
CA PHE A 6 6.58 7.19 13.28
C PHE A 6 7.83 6.94 14.13
N ALA A 7 7.64 6.37 15.31
CA ALA A 7 8.66 5.92 16.25
C ALA A 7 8.64 4.38 16.35
N ARG A 8 9.69 3.79 16.93
CA ARG A 8 9.81 2.31 17.06
C ARG A 8 8.59 1.69 17.75
N ASP A 9 8.09 2.32 18.80
CA ASP A 9 6.94 1.85 19.58
C ASP A 9 5.66 1.72 18.75
N ASP A 10 5.52 2.51 17.68
CA ASP A 10 4.37 2.40 16.77
C ASP A 10 4.33 1.05 16.04
N PHE A 11 5.50 0.47 15.76
CA PHE A 11 5.61 -0.85 15.10
C PHE A 11 5.37 -1.99 16.11
N GLU A 12 5.67 -1.76 17.39
CA GLU A 12 5.41 -2.75 18.45
C GLU A 12 3.93 -2.91 18.79
N VAL A 13 3.07 -1.94 18.42
CA VAL A 13 1.60 -2.08 18.51
C VAL A 13 1.11 -3.37 17.84
N PHE A 14 1.76 -3.79 16.75
CA PHE A 14 1.40 -5.01 16.03
C PHE A 14 1.80 -6.31 16.76
N GLY A 15 2.58 -6.22 17.84
CA GLY A 15 2.88 -7.33 18.75
C GLY A 15 1.80 -7.61 19.79
N ILE A 16 0.86 -6.67 20.02
CA ILE A 16 -0.22 -6.85 21.00
C ILE A 16 -1.12 -8.01 20.55
N PRO A 17 -1.24 -9.12 21.31
CA PRO A 17 -1.86 -10.34 20.80
C PRO A 17 -3.38 -10.28 20.76
N THR A 18 -4.02 -9.49 21.62
CA THR A 18 -5.48 -9.45 21.73
C THR A 18 -6.10 -8.44 20.76
N PHE A 19 -7.28 -8.78 20.23
CA PHE A 19 -8.01 -7.90 19.31
C PHE A 19 -8.35 -6.55 19.92
N ALA A 20 -8.92 -6.56 21.13
CA ALA A 20 -9.39 -5.35 21.79
C ALA A 20 -8.24 -4.38 22.09
N GLU A 21 -7.15 -4.86 22.69
CA GLU A 21 -6.01 -4.03 23.06
C GLU A 21 -5.29 -3.49 21.81
N ARG A 22 -5.08 -4.35 20.78
CA ARG A 22 -4.44 -3.86 19.54
C ARG A 22 -5.29 -2.80 18.85
N MET A 23 -6.61 -3.01 18.78
CA MET A 23 -7.50 -2.02 18.16
C MET A 23 -7.53 -0.69 18.92
N GLN A 24 -7.43 -0.73 20.25
CA GLN A 24 -7.33 0.47 21.07
C GLN A 24 -6.00 1.19 20.84
N ALA A 25 -4.87 0.48 20.89
CA ALA A 25 -3.55 1.06 20.60
C ALA A 25 -3.45 1.64 19.17
N LEU A 26 -4.03 0.96 18.17
CA LEU A 26 -4.13 1.48 16.81
C LEU A 26 -4.94 2.78 16.74
N LYS A 27 -6.02 2.88 17.51
CA LYS A 27 -6.89 4.06 17.55
C LYS A 27 -6.17 5.25 18.20
N ASP A 28 -5.42 4.99 19.27
CA ASP A 28 -4.83 6.04 20.11
C ASP A 28 -3.49 6.54 19.54
N HIS A 29 -2.68 5.65 18.96
CA HIS A 29 -1.30 5.98 18.56
C HIS A 29 -1.11 6.05 17.05
N ILE A 30 -1.67 5.11 16.29
CA ILE A 30 -1.35 4.95 14.86
C ILE A 30 -2.30 5.72 13.96
N ARG A 31 -3.60 5.65 14.22
CA ARG A 31 -4.64 6.28 13.40
C ARG A 31 -4.47 7.80 13.32
N PRO A 32 -4.17 8.56 14.39
CA PRO A 32 -3.98 9.99 14.29
C PRO A 32 -2.82 10.36 13.35
N LYS A 33 -1.72 9.60 13.40
CA LYS A 33 -0.56 9.78 12.52
C LYS A 33 -0.91 9.50 11.05
N LEU A 34 -1.65 8.43 10.78
CA LEU A 34 -2.12 8.11 9.43
C LEU A 34 -3.10 9.15 8.87
N ILE A 35 -3.95 9.74 9.71
CA ILE A 35 -4.85 10.84 9.31
C ILE A 35 -4.01 12.07 8.94
N ALA A 36 -3.07 12.47 9.81
CA ALA A 36 -2.21 13.62 9.57
C ALA A 36 -1.35 13.45 8.30
N LEU A 37 -0.71 12.30 8.14
CA LEU A 37 0.07 11.97 6.94
C LEU A 37 -0.80 11.90 5.69
N GLY A 38 -2.02 11.37 5.81
CA GLY A 38 -3.01 11.38 4.73
C GLY A 38 -3.30 12.78 4.21
N ALA A 39 -3.61 13.71 5.12
CA ALA A 39 -3.86 15.11 4.76
C ALA A 39 -2.61 15.81 4.23
N GLN A 40 -1.44 15.54 4.81
CA GLN A 40 -0.16 16.14 4.40
C GLN A 40 0.26 15.70 3.00
N LEU A 41 0.15 14.41 2.68
CA LEU A 41 0.62 13.85 1.40
C LEU A 41 -0.36 14.11 0.25
N GLN A 42 -1.65 14.32 0.53
CA GLN A 42 -2.70 14.42 -0.49
C GLN A 42 -2.41 15.49 -1.57
N PRO A 43 -2.02 16.74 -1.26
CA PRO A 43 -1.78 17.74 -2.30
C PRO A 43 -0.65 17.35 -3.26
N ALA A 44 0.44 16.78 -2.74
CA ALA A 44 1.56 16.33 -3.54
C ALA A 44 1.17 15.10 -4.40
N LEU A 45 0.42 14.16 -3.83
CA LEU A 45 -0.09 13.00 -4.57
C LEU A 45 -1.08 13.40 -5.66
N ASN A 46 -1.95 14.40 -5.44
CA ASN A 46 -2.82 14.93 -6.49
C ASN A 46 -2.03 15.44 -7.69
N LYS A 47 -0.94 16.19 -7.42
CA LYS A 47 -0.05 16.72 -8.45
C LYS A 47 0.69 15.61 -9.20
N LEU A 48 1.21 14.62 -8.48
CA LEU A 48 1.93 13.48 -9.03
C LEU A 48 1.01 12.61 -9.89
N ALA A 49 -0.17 12.25 -9.39
CA ALA A 49 -1.16 11.44 -10.10
C ALA A 49 -1.92 12.19 -11.20
N LYS A 50 -1.76 13.52 -11.28
CA LYS A 50 -2.51 14.41 -12.19
C LYS A 50 -4.03 14.23 -12.08
N SER A 51 -4.51 13.93 -10.88
CA SER A 51 -5.91 13.70 -10.56
C SER A 51 -6.13 13.78 -9.06
N GLU A 52 -7.36 14.03 -8.63
CA GLU A 52 -7.69 13.96 -7.21
C GLU A 52 -7.58 12.54 -6.66
N VAL A 53 -6.89 12.42 -5.53
CA VAL A 53 -6.94 11.26 -4.65
C VAL A 53 -7.48 11.71 -3.29
N PHE A 54 -8.20 10.81 -2.64
CA PHE A 54 -8.84 11.05 -1.35
C PHE A 54 -8.23 10.12 -0.30
N PRO A 55 -7.68 10.65 0.81
CA PRO A 55 -7.12 9.85 1.87
C PRO A 55 -8.22 9.17 2.71
N HIS A 56 -8.06 7.87 2.92
CA HIS A 56 -8.96 7.03 3.71
C HIS A 56 -8.17 6.15 4.66
N VAL A 57 -8.30 6.39 5.96
CA VAL A 57 -7.63 5.56 6.97
C VAL A 57 -8.42 4.29 7.24
N ALA A 58 -7.73 3.15 7.28
CA ALA A 58 -8.33 1.85 7.58
C ALA A 58 -8.96 1.83 8.99
N LYS A 59 -10.24 1.44 9.05
CA LYS A 59 -11.00 1.36 10.32
C LYS A 59 -11.11 -0.05 10.89
N HIS A 60 -10.76 -1.09 10.11
CA HIS A 60 -10.88 -2.51 10.48
C HIS A 60 -12.26 -2.95 10.98
N ALA A 61 -13.33 -2.26 10.59
CA ALA A 61 -14.68 -2.44 11.13
C ALA A 61 -15.31 -3.84 10.90
N ARG A 62 -14.74 -4.65 10.00
CA ARG A 62 -15.21 -6.03 9.72
C ARG A 62 -14.43 -7.10 10.49
N ARG A 63 -13.40 -6.74 11.24
CA ARG A 63 -12.63 -7.69 12.09
C ARG A 63 -13.22 -7.67 13.50
N THR A 64 -13.32 -8.83 14.12
CA THR A 64 -13.89 -9.01 15.47
C THR A 64 -13.06 -9.93 16.36
N VAL A 65 -12.38 -10.92 15.78
CA VAL A 65 -11.60 -11.93 16.53
C VAL A 65 -10.09 -11.77 16.34
N ASN A 66 -9.62 -11.69 15.09
CA ASN A 66 -8.20 -11.63 14.79
C ASN A 66 -7.73 -10.19 14.61
N PRO A 67 -6.80 -9.67 15.44
CA PRO A 67 -6.29 -8.32 15.28
C PRO A 67 -5.64 -8.12 13.91
N PRO A 68 -5.74 -6.92 13.31
CA PRO A 68 -5.11 -6.66 12.03
C PRO A 68 -3.57 -6.69 12.18
N PRO A 69 -2.85 -7.38 11.27
CA PRO A 69 -1.38 -7.43 11.30
C PRO A 69 -0.73 -6.16 10.72
N GLU A 70 -1.51 -5.33 10.04
CA GLU A 70 -1.09 -4.06 9.47
C GLU A 70 -2.28 -3.07 9.42
N THR A 71 -1.98 -1.78 9.30
CA THR A 71 -2.98 -0.73 9.07
C THR A 71 -2.43 0.32 8.10
N TRP A 72 -3.29 1.14 7.52
CA TRP A 72 -2.87 2.03 6.43
C TRP A 72 -3.75 3.27 6.26
N VAL A 73 -3.22 4.25 5.54
CA VAL A 73 -3.99 5.27 4.82
C VAL A 73 -3.94 4.96 3.32
N ALA A 74 -5.11 4.92 2.70
CA ALA A 74 -5.30 4.69 1.27
C ALA A 74 -5.60 5.99 0.55
N PHE A 75 -5.04 6.19 -0.64
CA PHE A 75 -5.28 7.32 -1.52
C PHE A 75 -5.92 6.78 -2.79
N GLY A 76 -7.25 6.88 -2.84
CA GLY A 76 -8.07 6.36 -3.94
C GLY A 76 -8.81 7.47 -4.68
N PRO A 77 -9.33 7.20 -5.89
CA PRO A 77 -10.03 8.20 -6.72
C PRO A 77 -11.43 8.60 -6.22
N SER A 78 -11.95 7.97 -5.15
CA SER A 78 -13.31 8.19 -4.66
C SER A 78 -13.32 8.78 -3.25
N ALA A 79 -14.04 9.89 -3.08
CA ALA A 79 -14.28 10.51 -1.77
C ALA A 79 -15.12 9.64 -0.81
N ARG A 80 -15.84 8.64 -1.34
CA ARG A 80 -16.74 7.78 -0.53
C ARG A 80 -16.05 6.54 0.04
N GLY A 81 -14.94 6.13 -0.54
CA GLY A 81 -14.19 4.96 -0.11
C GLY A 81 -13.25 4.44 -1.19
N TYR A 82 -12.30 3.60 -0.79
CA TYR A 82 -11.15 3.21 -1.62
C TYR A 82 -11.15 1.75 -2.05
N LYS A 83 -11.95 0.88 -1.41
CA LYS A 83 -11.85 -0.59 -1.61
C LYS A 83 -12.32 -1.07 -2.98
N LYS A 84 -13.21 -0.32 -3.63
CA LYS A 84 -13.80 -0.68 -4.92
C LYS A 84 -12.92 -0.31 -6.13
N CYS A 85 -11.74 0.26 -5.89
CA CYS A 85 -10.86 0.79 -6.91
C CYS A 85 -9.40 0.48 -6.57
N GLY A 86 -8.50 0.64 -7.54
CA GLY A 86 -7.07 0.71 -7.24
C GLY A 86 -6.73 1.94 -6.41
N TYR A 87 -5.82 1.79 -5.45
CA TYR A 87 -5.39 2.89 -4.58
C TYR A 87 -3.91 2.77 -4.20
N LEU A 88 -3.28 3.93 -3.97
CA LEU A 88 -1.95 3.99 -3.35
C LEU A 88 -2.12 3.88 -1.83
N GLY A 89 -1.30 3.09 -1.15
CA GLY A 89 -1.38 2.86 0.29
C GLY A 89 -0.07 3.19 0.99
N LEU A 90 -0.14 3.98 2.07
CA LEU A 90 0.93 4.03 3.08
C LEU A 90 0.54 3.07 4.21
N VAL A 91 1.27 1.96 4.31
CA VAL A 91 0.96 0.85 5.21
C VAL A 91 2.03 0.76 6.30
N ILE A 92 1.62 0.49 7.53
CA ILE A 92 2.49 0.18 8.66
C ILE A 92 2.12 -1.18 9.23
N SER A 93 3.14 -1.99 9.52
CA SER A 93 3.04 -3.34 10.09
C SER A 93 4.13 -3.55 11.15
N ARG A 94 4.19 -4.74 11.77
CA ARG A 94 5.32 -5.11 12.66
C ARG A 94 6.66 -5.06 11.94
N GLY A 95 6.70 -5.45 10.66
CA GLY A 95 7.93 -5.55 9.86
C GLY A 95 8.48 -4.20 9.41
N GLY A 96 7.64 -3.15 9.38
CA GLY A 96 8.06 -1.82 8.98
C GLY A 96 6.99 -1.03 8.25
N LEU A 97 7.44 -0.09 7.42
CA LEU A 97 6.59 0.81 6.65
C LEU A 97 6.64 0.44 5.16
N HIS A 98 5.54 0.67 4.45
CA HIS A 98 5.40 0.30 3.06
C HIS A 98 4.63 1.35 2.28
N THR A 99 5.04 1.58 1.03
CA THR A 99 4.21 2.28 0.04
C THR A 99 3.81 1.26 -1.02
N ARG A 100 2.50 1.09 -1.25
CA ARG A 100 1.97 0.03 -2.11
C ARG A 100 0.95 0.58 -3.10
N ILE A 101 0.79 -0.09 -4.24
CA ILE A 101 -0.40 -0.01 -5.09
C ILE A 101 -1.25 -1.24 -4.77
N VAL A 102 -2.54 -1.03 -4.50
CA VAL A 102 -3.42 -2.10 -4.03
C VAL A 102 -4.73 -2.10 -4.82
N VAL A 103 -5.15 -3.29 -5.25
CA VAL A 103 -6.48 -3.61 -5.77
C VAL A 103 -7.00 -4.78 -4.96
N LYS A 104 -8.10 -4.57 -4.22
CA LYS A 104 -8.72 -5.63 -3.41
C LYS A 104 -9.64 -6.51 -4.24
N ASP A 105 -10.00 -7.67 -3.71
CA ASP A 105 -11.01 -8.56 -4.29
C ASP A 105 -12.38 -7.87 -4.46
N GLU A 106 -12.67 -6.88 -3.62
CA GLU A 106 -13.86 -6.03 -3.67
C GLU A 106 -13.83 -4.98 -4.78
N ALA A 107 -12.72 -4.85 -5.52
CA ALA A 107 -12.59 -3.87 -6.60
C ALA A 107 -13.44 -4.24 -7.82
N ASP A 108 -14.02 -3.20 -8.42
CA ASP A 108 -14.73 -3.30 -9.69
C ASP A 108 -13.70 -3.48 -10.84
N ASP A 109 -14.12 -4.06 -11.96
CA ASP A 109 -13.33 -4.16 -13.22
C ASP A 109 -11.92 -4.80 -13.15
N ARG A 110 -11.64 -5.64 -12.14
CA ARG A 110 -10.36 -6.37 -12.03
C ARG A 110 -9.90 -7.12 -13.29
N PRO A 111 -10.79 -7.77 -14.08
CA PRO A 111 -10.38 -8.39 -15.34
C PRO A 111 -9.80 -7.39 -16.35
N GLN A 112 -10.36 -6.18 -16.42
CA GLN A 112 -9.87 -5.12 -17.30
C GLN A 112 -8.50 -4.60 -16.84
N MET A 113 -8.32 -4.44 -15.53
CA MET A 113 -7.02 -4.07 -14.95
C MET A 113 -5.95 -5.12 -15.26
N ALA A 114 -6.29 -6.42 -15.17
CA ALA A 114 -5.39 -7.52 -15.52
C ALA A 114 -4.98 -7.48 -17.00
N ASN A 115 -5.94 -7.29 -17.91
CA ASN A 115 -5.67 -7.16 -19.35
C ASN A 115 -4.77 -5.97 -19.65
N THR A 116 -5.04 -4.81 -19.03
CA THR A 116 -4.24 -3.59 -19.19
C THR A 116 -2.82 -3.79 -18.65
N LEU A 117 -2.68 -4.49 -17.52
CA LEU A 117 -1.38 -4.83 -16.94
C LEU A 117 -0.54 -5.67 -17.91
N LEU A 118 -1.15 -6.71 -18.50
CA LEU A 118 -0.49 -7.58 -19.47
C LEU A 118 -0.09 -6.83 -20.74
N ALA A 119 -0.99 -6.01 -21.29
CA ALA A 119 -0.72 -5.18 -22.46
C ALA A 119 0.44 -4.19 -22.23
N ARG A 120 0.60 -3.70 -20.99
CA ARG A 120 1.68 -2.76 -20.61
C ARG A 120 2.91 -3.43 -19.99
N SER A 121 2.94 -4.75 -19.85
CA SER A 121 3.97 -5.50 -19.11
C SER A 121 5.40 -5.21 -19.59
N ASN A 122 5.63 -5.13 -20.91
CA ASN A 122 6.93 -4.79 -21.49
C ASN A 122 7.38 -3.36 -21.11
N ALA A 123 6.46 -2.40 -21.17
CA ALA A 123 6.73 -1.02 -20.79
C ALA A 123 7.00 -0.91 -19.28
N LEU A 124 6.22 -1.59 -18.46
CA LEU A 124 6.40 -1.65 -17.01
C LEU A 124 7.73 -2.30 -16.64
N THR A 125 8.12 -3.40 -17.29
CA THR A 125 9.43 -4.04 -17.10
C THR A 125 10.57 -3.08 -17.45
N LYS A 126 10.44 -2.29 -18.52
CA LYS A 126 11.47 -1.31 -18.91
C LYS A 126 11.60 -0.16 -17.90
N VAL A 127 10.49 0.33 -17.37
CA VAL A 127 10.46 1.48 -16.43
C VAL A 127 10.79 1.05 -15.01
N LEU A 128 10.23 -0.06 -14.53
CA LEU A 128 10.32 -0.52 -13.14
C LEU A 128 11.36 -1.62 -12.94
N GLY A 129 11.89 -2.26 -13.99
CA GLY A 129 12.85 -3.37 -13.89
C GLY A 129 14.22 -3.00 -13.33
N LYS A 130 14.52 -1.69 -13.18
CA LYS A 130 15.70 -1.19 -12.47
C LYS A 130 15.47 -1.00 -10.96
N LEU A 131 14.22 -1.02 -10.54
CA LEU A 131 13.81 -0.94 -9.14
C LEU A 131 13.61 -2.35 -8.61
N GLU A 132 13.58 -2.47 -7.29
CA GLU A 132 13.20 -3.71 -6.63
C GLU A 132 11.88 -3.49 -5.91
N LEU A 133 10.93 -4.37 -6.18
CA LEU A 133 9.57 -4.33 -5.66
C LEU A 133 9.27 -5.61 -4.90
N ALA A 134 8.43 -5.50 -3.88
CA ALA A 134 7.88 -6.64 -3.16
C ALA A 134 6.42 -6.88 -3.54
N ARG A 135 6.00 -8.14 -3.46
CA ARG A 135 4.60 -8.56 -3.50
C ARG A 135 4.09 -8.81 -2.10
N TYR A 136 2.91 -8.27 -1.79
CA TYR A 136 2.28 -8.35 -0.47
C TYR A 136 0.99 -9.17 -0.48
N ASP A 137 0.54 -9.66 -1.63
CA ASP A 137 -0.75 -10.35 -1.81
C ASP A 137 -0.85 -11.68 -1.06
N ARG A 138 0.27 -12.27 -0.62
CA ARG A 138 0.33 -13.55 0.11
C ARG A 138 1.43 -13.60 1.18
N TRP A 139 1.93 -12.47 1.65
CA TRP A 139 2.95 -12.47 2.69
C TRP A 139 2.36 -12.81 4.06
N ASP A 140 3.19 -13.30 4.97
CA ASP A 140 2.81 -13.86 6.27
C ASP A 140 2.85 -12.85 7.43
N PHE A 141 3.23 -11.60 7.14
CA PHE A 141 3.43 -10.51 8.12
C PHE A 141 4.53 -10.76 9.17
N ALA A 142 5.33 -11.83 9.04
CA ALA A 142 6.42 -12.14 9.94
C ALA A 142 7.69 -11.33 9.62
N GLY A 143 7.92 -11.07 8.33
CA GLY A 143 9.02 -10.24 7.83
C GLY A 143 8.62 -9.51 6.55
N LEU A 144 9.43 -8.53 6.14
CA LEU A 144 9.25 -7.88 4.83
C LEU A 144 9.39 -8.92 3.71
N PRO A 145 8.53 -8.90 2.68
CA PRO A 145 8.69 -9.81 1.56
C PRO A 145 9.98 -9.50 0.80
N ASP A 146 10.50 -10.50 0.10
CA ASP A 146 11.68 -10.33 -0.73
C ASP A 146 11.46 -9.27 -1.82
N LEU A 147 12.49 -8.45 -2.00
CA LEU A 147 12.56 -7.49 -3.07
C LEU A 147 13.05 -8.20 -4.34
N VAL A 148 12.30 -8.03 -5.43
CA VAL A 148 12.63 -8.62 -6.73
C VAL A 148 12.60 -7.56 -7.83
N LYS A 149 13.42 -7.76 -8.85
CA LYS A 149 13.34 -6.96 -10.08
C LYS A 149 12.15 -7.45 -10.90
N PRO A 150 11.14 -6.60 -11.19
CA PRO A 150 9.94 -7.06 -11.86
C PRO A 150 10.23 -7.41 -13.33
N SER A 151 10.07 -8.69 -13.66
CA SER A 151 10.15 -9.25 -15.02
C SER A 151 8.77 -9.33 -15.69
N ALA A 152 8.70 -9.80 -16.93
CA ALA A 152 7.43 -10.13 -17.58
C ALA A 152 6.62 -11.16 -16.77
N ASP A 153 7.28 -12.21 -16.27
CA ASP A 153 6.64 -13.26 -15.44
C ASP A 153 6.12 -12.70 -14.12
N PHE A 154 6.81 -11.72 -13.53
CA PHE A 154 6.31 -11.02 -12.35
C PHE A 154 4.95 -10.36 -12.63
N TRP A 155 4.83 -9.63 -13.74
CA TRP A 155 3.57 -8.96 -14.12
C TRP A 155 2.48 -9.97 -14.50
N GLN A 156 2.85 -11.06 -15.17
CA GLN A 156 1.93 -12.17 -15.47
C GLN A 156 1.32 -12.73 -14.18
N GLY A 157 2.14 -13.02 -13.17
CA GLY A 157 1.66 -13.53 -11.89
C GLY A 157 0.84 -12.51 -11.08
N VAL A 158 0.98 -11.21 -11.33
CA VAL A 158 0.13 -10.16 -10.73
C VAL A 158 -1.22 -10.09 -11.46
N ALA A 159 -1.21 -10.17 -12.79
CA ALA A 159 -2.43 -10.20 -13.60
C ALA A 159 -3.30 -11.43 -13.27
N GLU A 160 -2.68 -12.60 -13.11
CA GLU A 160 -3.37 -13.82 -12.68
C GLU A 160 -3.95 -13.71 -11.27
N ALA A 161 -3.31 -12.96 -10.38
CA ALA A 161 -3.84 -12.73 -9.03
C ALA A 161 -5.09 -11.83 -9.08
N LEU A 162 -5.10 -10.80 -9.93
CA LEU A 162 -6.25 -9.91 -10.12
C LEU A 162 -7.52 -10.65 -10.57
N THR A 163 -7.40 -11.71 -11.38
CA THR A 163 -8.55 -12.45 -11.92
C THR A 163 -9.12 -13.49 -10.95
N LYS A 164 -8.40 -13.84 -9.88
CA LYS A 164 -8.86 -14.81 -8.87
C LYS A 164 -9.95 -14.21 -7.98
N LYS A 165 -10.95 -15.01 -7.60
CA LYS A 165 -12.09 -14.58 -6.76
C LYS A 165 -11.64 -13.81 -5.50
N THR A 166 -10.68 -14.37 -4.76
CA THR A 166 -10.12 -13.80 -3.53
C THR A 166 -8.72 -13.19 -3.73
N GLY A 167 -8.34 -12.96 -4.98
CA GLY A 167 -7.05 -12.38 -5.32
C GLY A 167 -7.14 -10.86 -5.52
N GLY A 168 -6.00 -10.26 -5.85
CA GLY A 168 -5.86 -8.84 -6.03
C GLY A 168 -4.47 -8.49 -6.52
N LEU A 169 -4.17 -7.19 -6.50
CA LEU A 169 -2.84 -6.66 -6.73
C LEU A 169 -2.39 -6.02 -5.42
N ASP A 170 -1.22 -6.38 -4.91
CA ASP A 170 -0.57 -5.67 -3.81
C ASP A 170 0.95 -5.70 -4.03
N VAL A 171 1.48 -4.59 -4.54
CA VAL A 171 2.88 -4.46 -4.97
C VAL A 171 3.42 -3.14 -4.44
N GLY A 172 4.66 -3.13 -3.96
CA GLY A 172 5.24 -1.89 -3.46
C GLY A 172 6.65 -2.00 -2.92
N PHE A 173 7.03 -0.96 -2.18
CA PHE A 173 8.30 -0.85 -1.46
C PHE A 173 8.09 -1.12 0.03
N GLY A 174 9.12 -1.60 0.71
CA GLY A 174 9.14 -1.81 2.15
C GLY A 174 10.43 -1.32 2.78
N TRP A 175 10.34 -0.73 3.97
CA TRP A 175 11.47 -0.31 4.78
C TRP A 175 11.35 -0.93 6.16
N SER A 176 12.44 -1.53 6.65
CA SER A 176 12.53 -2.04 8.01
C SER A 176 12.27 -0.93 9.04
N VAL A 177 11.94 -1.28 10.27
CA VAL A 177 11.69 -0.31 11.36
C VAL A 177 12.83 0.71 11.48
N ASP A 178 14.09 0.26 11.46
CA ASP A 178 15.28 1.12 11.56
C ASP A 178 15.34 2.17 10.45
N ARG A 179 14.93 1.82 9.23
CA ARG A 179 14.87 2.74 8.11
C ARG A 179 13.61 3.60 8.15
N ALA A 180 12.48 3.03 8.53
CA ALA A 180 11.18 3.68 8.54
C ALA A 180 11.16 4.93 9.44
N VAL A 181 11.78 4.87 10.62
CA VAL A 181 11.86 6.01 11.56
C VAL A 181 12.73 7.17 11.04
N GLN A 182 13.51 6.94 9.98
CA GLN A 182 14.36 7.94 9.33
C GLN A 182 13.72 8.51 8.06
N LEU A 183 12.58 7.96 7.62
CA LEU A 183 11.93 8.39 6.38
C LEU A 183 11.40 9.81 6.51
N THR A 184 11.41 10.50 5.38
CA THR A 184 10.89 11.85 5.21
C THR A 184 9.78 11.81 4.18
N GLU A 185 9.00 12.88 4.10
CA GLU A 185 7.98 13.04 3.06
C GLU A 185 8.55 12.81 1.65
N LYS A 186 9.75 13.34 1.37
CA LYS A 186 10.42 13.16 0.07
C LYS A 186 10.65 11.69 -0.28
N HIS A 187 11.03 10.87 0.70
CA HIS A 187 11.22 9.43 0.46
C HIS A 187 9.89 8.74 0.10
N LEU A 188 8.80 9.08 0.80
CA LEU A 188 7.49 8.52 0.51
C LEU A 188 6.97 8.96 -0.87
N LEU A 189 7.10 10.25 -1.19
CA LEU A 189 6.65 10.78 -2.49
C LEU A 189 7.43 10.18 -3.66
N ALA A 190 8.74 10.00 -3.54
CA ALA A 190 9.54 9.33 -4.57
C ALA A 190 9.10 7.87 -4.77
N ALA A 191 8.77 7.17 -3.69
CA ALA A 191 8.27 5.80 -3.78
C ALA A 191 6.85 5.74 -4.40
N PHE A 192 5.96 6.67 -4.05
CA PHE A 192 4.64 6.76 -4.68
C PHE A 192 4.73 7.14 -6.16
N GLU A 193 5.61 8.06 -6.53
CA GLU A 193 5.87 8.45 -7.92
C GLU A 193 6.30 7.24 -8.75
N ALA A 194 7.20 6.40 -8.21
CA ALA A 194 7.63 5.17 -8.86
C ALA A 194 6.49 4.15 -9.06
N LEU A 195 5.41 4.22 -8.26
CA LEU A 195 4.24 3.35 -8.41
C LEU A 195 3.15 3.90 -9.35
N LEU A 196 3.27 5.15 -9.81
CA LEU A 196 2.26 5.76 -10.70
C LEU A 196 2.00 4.98 -11.99
N PRO A 197 2.99 4.39 -12.69
CA PRO A 197 2.72 3.59 -13.87
C PRO A 197 1.77 2.40 -13.60
N LEU A 198 1.83 1.84 -12.39
CA LEU A 198 0.89 0.79 -11.95
C LEU A 198 -0.45 1.39 -11.53
N TYR A 199 -0.45 2.54 -10.85
CA TYR A 199 -1.69 3.21 -10.49
C TYR A 199 -2.55 3.54 -11.73
N GLU A 200 -1.94 3.99 -12.82
CA GLU A 200 -2.60 4.20 -14.11
C GLU A 200 -3.27 2.93 -14.65
N VAL A 201 -2.62 1.77 -14.53
CA VAL A 201 -3.21 0.48 -14.95
C VAL A 201 -4.48 0.16 -14.18
N THR A 202 -4.53 0.52 -12.90
CA THR A 202 -5.68 0.25 -12.02
C THR A 202 -6.85 1.24 -12.19
N ARG A 203 -6.71 2.23 -13.07
CA ARG A 203 -7.73 3.25 -13.36
C ARG A 203 -8.35 3.11 -14.75
N ALA A 204 -7.81 2.19 -15.56
CA ALA A 204 -8.24 1.92 -16.92
C ALA A 204 -9.44 0.96 -16.99
#